data_AF-A0A9E5QD71-F1
#
_entry.id   AF-A0A9E5QD71-F1
#
_cell.length_a   1.000
_cell.length_b   1.000
_cell.length_c   1.000
_cell.angle_alpha   90.00
_cell.angle_beta   90.00
_cell.angle_gamma   90.00
#
_symmetry.space_group_name_H-M   'P 1'
#
loop_
_entity.id
_entity.type
_entity.pdbx_description
1 polymer ?
#
loop_
_entity_poly.entity_id
_entity_poly.type
_entity_poly.pdbx_seq_one_letter_code
_entity_poly.pdbx_strand_id
1 'polypeptide(L)'
;MNSEKLVEALNKLAKWRNVFAGWQLGTRDDKDPECAAVKDHREATLFHRAELSAVQKILIDKGVCTEEEIQKQLLEEVKFLDAQLEAQFPGFKSTPFGIEINLEKAQETMKDWKP
;
A
#
# COMPACT_ATOMS: atom_id res chain seq x y z
N MET A 1 3.24 -16.02 25.80
CA MET A 1 2.06 -16.78 25.35
C MET A 1 1.22 -16.09 24.27
N ASN A 2 0.90 -14.78 24.36
CA ASN A 2 0.17 -14.09 23.27
C ASN A 2 1.06 -13.71 22.07
N SER A 3 2.34 -13.39 22.30
CA SER A 3 3.25 -12.98 21.21
C SER A 3 3.55 -14.11 20.21
N GLU A 4 3.80 -15.33 20.69
CA GLU A 4 4.07 -16.49 19.80
C GLU A 4 2.87 -16.83 18.92
N LYS A 5 1.65 -16.81 19.48
CA LYS A 5 0.41 -17.03 18.72
C LYS A 5 0.17 -15.94 17.67
N LEU A 6 0.50 -14.68 18.01
CA LEU A 6 0.42 -13.58 17.05
C LEU A 6 1.42 -13.77 15.90
N VAL A 7 2.67 -14.13 16.21
CA VAL A 7 3.70 -14.42 15.20
C VAL A 7 3.26 -15.58 14.31
N GLU A 8 2.70 -16.65 14.87
CA GLU A 8 2.16 -17.77 14.09
C GLU A 8 1.03 -17.33 13.14
N ALA A 9 0.08 -16.54 13.65
CA ALA A 9 -1.04 -16.03 12.86
C ALA A 9 -0.57 -15.10 11.72
N LEU A 10 0.36 -14.19 12.00
CA LEU A 10 0.96 -13.30 11.00
C LEU A 10 1.74 -14.10 9.95
N ASN A 11 2.55 -15.08 10.35
CA ASN A 11 3.23 -15.97 9.41
C ASN A 11 2.25 -16.76 8.54
N LYS A 12 1.12 -17.20 9.09
CA LYS A 12 0.07 -17.87 8.31
C LYS A 12 -0.55 -16.91 7.29
N LEU A 13 -0.81 -15.65 7.68
CA LEU A 13 -1.32 -14.62 6.79
C LEU A 13 -0.33 -14.27 5.66
N ALA A 14 0.95 -14.14 5.98
CA ALA A 14 2.01 -13.82 5.02
C ALA A 14 2.10 -14.82 3.86
N LYS A 15 1.75 -16.10 4.08
CA LYS A 15 1.76 -17.13 3.02
C LYS A 15 0.90 -16.79 1.81
N TRP A 16 -0.14 -15.96 1.98
CA TRP A 16 -0.97 -15.49 0.86
C TRP A 16 -0.18 -14.69 -0.18
N ARG A 17 0.98 -14.11 0.18
CA ARG A 17 1.88 -13.42 -0.77
C ARG A 17 2.28 -14.29 -1.97
N ASN A 18 2.43 -15.60 -1.77
CA ASN A 18 2.76 -16.54 -2.85
C ASN A 18 1.62 -16.69 -3.85
N VAL A 19 0.37 -16.72 -3.37
CA VAL A 19 -0.81 -16.79 -4.23
C VAL A 19 -0.96 -15.49 -5.03
N PHE A 20 -0.75 -14.34 -4.40
CA PHE A 20 -0.80 -13.05 -5.10
C PHE A 20 0.31 -12.91 -6.14
N ALA A 21 1.53 -13.35 -5.84
CA ALA A 21 2.62 -13.35 -6.80
C ALA A 21 2.29 -14.26 -7.99
N GLY A 22 1.82 -15.49 -7.76
CA GLY A 22 1.42 -16.40 -8.84
C GLY A 22 0.24 -15.88 -9.67
N TRP A 23 -0.74 -15.22 -9.05
CA TRP A 23 -1.86 -14.60 -9.75
C TRP A 23 -1.43 -13.43 -10.64
N GLN A 24 -0.51 -12.59 -10.17
CA GLN A 24 -0.07 -11.40 -10.90
C GLN A 24 1.02 -11.69 -11.94
N LEU A 25 1.89 -12.67 -11.68
CA LEU A 25 3.13 -12.90 -12.43
C LEU A 25 3.22 -14.30 -13.07
N GLY A 26 2.22 -15.16 -12.85
CA GLY A 26 2.18 -16.51 -13.42
C GLY A 26 3.19 -17.46 -12.78
N THR A 27 3.96 -18.18 -13.59
CA THR A 27 4.92 -19.21 -13.16
C THR A 27 6.35 -18.70 -13.02
N ARG A 28 6.54 -17.38 -12.85
CA ARG A 28 7.87 -16.79 -12.59
C ARG A 28 8.45 -17.40 -11.32
N ASP A 29 9.76 -17.65 -11.34
CA ASP A 29 10.44 -18.28 -10.22
C ASP A 29 10.69 -17.29 -9.07
N ASP A 30 11.08 -17.82 -7.91
CA ASP A 30 11.35 -17.03 -6.70
C ASP A 30 12.68 -16.26 -6.75
N LYS A 31 13.53 -16.51 -7.76
CA LYS A 31 14.79 -15.79 -7.97
C LYS A 31 14.58 -14.56 -8.85
N ASP A 32 13.45 -14.45 -9.54
CA ASP A 32 13.04 -13.26 -10.27
C ASP A 32 12.84 -12.08 -9.30
N PRO A 33 13.58 -10.96 -9.47
CA PRO A 33 13.47 -9.80 -8.60
C PRO A 33 12.06 -9.19 -8.57
N GLU A 34 11.29 -9.29 -9.66
CA GLU A 34 9.90 -8.82 -9.71
C GLU A 34 8.99 -9.70 -8.84
N CYS A 35 9.24 -11.01 -8.84
CA CYS A 35 8.52 -11.95 -8.01
C CYS A 35 8.79 -11.67 -6.52
N ALA A 36 10.04 -11.42 -6.16
CA ALA A 36 10.42 -11.01 -4.81
C ALA A 36 9.74 -9.70 -4.40
N ALA A 37 9.81 -8.66 -5.24
CA ALA A 37 9.19 -7.36 -4.96
C ALA A 37 7.67 -7.45 -4.76
N VAL A 38 6.97 -8.23 -5.60
CA VAL A 38 5.53 -8.46 -5.43
C VAL A 38 5.23 -9.18 -4.12
N LYS A 39 6.01 -10.20 -3.74
CA LYS A 39 5.80 -10.92 -2.47
C LYS A 39 5.99 -10.00 -1.27
N ASP A 40 7.06 -9.21 -1.26
CA ASP A 40 7.37 -8.27 -0.17
C ASP A 40 6.26 -7.21 -0.05
N HIS A 41 5.85 -6.62 -1.16
CA HIS A 41 4.79 -5.62 -1.17
C HIS A 41 3.44 -6.20 -0.70
N ARG A 42 3.10 -7.43 -1.11
CA ARG A 42 1.86 -8.10 -0.71
C ARG A 42 1.86 -8.49 0.76
N GLU A 43 2.99 -8.93 1.29
CA GLU A 43 3.13 -9.17 2.72
C GLU A 43 2.90 -7.90 3.54
N ALA A 44 3.60 -6.81 3.19
CA ALA A 44 3.43 -5.52 3.85
C ALA A 44 1.97 -5.04 3.81
N THR A 45 1.31 -5.16 2.65
CA THR A 45 -0.10 -4.78 2.48
C THR A 45 -1.04 -5.62 3.34
N LEU A 46 -0.81 -6.93 3.43
CA LEU A 46 -1.63 -7.84 4.24
C LEU A 46 -1.51 -7.53 5.73
N PHE A 47 -0.29 -7.30 6.21
CA PHE A 47 -0.04 -6.91 7.60
C PHE A 47 -0.67 -5.56 7.92
N HIS A 48 -0.43 -4.56 7.07
CA HIS A 48 -1.01 -3.23 7.24
C HIS A 48 -2.54 -3.29 7.32
N ARG A 49 -3.19 -4.10 6.47
CA ARG A 49 -4.65 -4.28 6.52
C ARG A 49 -5.13 -4.90 7.83
N ALA A 50 -4.45 -5.93 8.32
CA ALA A 50 -4.80 -6.59 9.57
C ALA A 50 -4.61 -5.65 10.77
N GLU A 51 -3.47 -4.97 10.84
CA GLU A 51 -3.11 -4.05 11.91
C GLU A 51 -4.03 -2.83 11.93
N LEU A 52 -4.26 -2.18 10.78
CA LEU A 52 -5.13 -1.01 10.70
C LEU A 52 -6.57 -1.37 11.11
N SER A 53 -7.09 -2.52 10.66
CA SER A 53 -8.43 -2.98 11.03
C SER A 53 -8.53 -3.24 12.55
N ALA A 54 -7.49 -3.83 13.14
CA ALA A 54 -7.44 -4.09 14.58
C ALA A 54 -7.41 -2.78 15.39
N VAL A 55 -6.57 -1.82 14.98
CA VAL A 55 -6.47 -0.50 15.63
C VAL A 55 -7.78 0.27 15.51
N GLN A 56 -8.35 0.37 14.30
CA GLN A 56 -9.63 1.04 14.07
C GLN A 56 -10.73 0.44 14.94
N LYS A 57 -10.83 -0.89 14.99
CA LYS A 57 -11.82 -1.57 15.82
C LYS A 57 -11.62 -1.27 17.31
N ILE A 58 -10.39 -1.28 17.81
CA ILE A 58 -10.11 -0.93 19.21
C ILE A 58 -10.54 0.51 19.50
N LEU A 59 -10.22 1.47 18.62
CA LEU A 59 -10.56 2.87 18.82
C LEU A 59 -12.07 3.10 18.82
N ILE A 60 -12.80 2.46 17.90
CA ILE A 60 -14.27 2.53 17.81
C ILE A 60 -14.91 1.86 19.03
N ASP A 61 -14.49 0.64 19.37
CA ASP A 61 -15.04 -0.11 20.52
C ASP A 61 -14.76 0.61 21.85
N LYS A 62 -13.73 1.45 21.90
CA LYS A 62 -13.40 2.33 23.04
C LYS A 62 -14.08 3.69 23.00
N GLY A 63 -14.81 4.02 21.93
CA GLY A 63 -15.48 5.30 21.74
C GLY A 63 -14.53 6.48 21.55
N VAL A 64 -13.28 6.23 21.13
CA VAL A 64 -12.29 7.29 20.86
C VAL A 64 -12.62 8.05 19.58
N CYS A 65 -13.13 7.33 18.58
CA CYS A 65 -13.66 7.89 17.35
C CYS A 65 -14.77 6.99 16.81
N THR A 66 -15.52 7.54 15.86
CA THR A 66 -16.55 6.86 15.08
C THR A 66 -16.02 6.48 13.70
N GLU A 67 -16.73 5.56 13.03
CA GLU A 67 -16.41 5.22 11.64
C GLU A 67 -16.51 6.44 10.70
N GLU A 68 -17.50 7.30 10.91
CA GLU A 68 -17.70 8.53 10.13
C GLU A 68 -16.53 9.52 10.28
N GLU A 69 -16.01 9.70 11.50
CA GLU A 69 -14.85 10.55 11.75
C GLU A 69 -13.58 10.00 11.07
N ILE A 70 -13.38 8.69 11.08
CA ILE A 70 -12.27 8.05 10.36
C ILE A 70 -12.40 8.29 8.86
N GLN A 71 -13.59 8.10 8.28
CA GLN A 71 -13.81 8.32 6.84
C GLN A 71 -13.58 9.78 6.45
N LYS A 72 -14.05 10.71 7.28
CA LYS A 72 -13.83 12.15 7.07
C LYS A 72 -12.34 12.51 7.13
N GLN A 73 -11.61 12.02 8.12
CA GLN A 73 -10.18 12.29 8.22
C GLN A 73 -9.42 11.65 7.06
N LEU A 74 -9.76 10.42 6.68
CA LEU A 74 -9.13 9.73 5.56
C LEU A 74 -9.28 10.52 4.25
N LEU A 75 -10.43 11.16 4.03
CA LEU A 75 -10.64 12.01 2.87
C LEU A 75 -9.67 13.20 2.84
N GLU A 76 -9.40 13.82 3.99
CA GLU A 76 -8.45 14.93 4.09
C GLU A 76 -7.00 14.46 3.90
N GLU A 77 -6.62 13.33 4.51
CA GLU A 77 -5.30 12.72 4.33
C GLU A 77 -5.04 12.31 2.88
N VAL A 78 -6.03 11.76 2.18
CA VAL A 78 -5.90 11.38 0.77
C VAL A 78 -5.62 12.61 -0.10
N LYS A 79 -6.34 13.71 0.09
CA LYS A 79 -6.10 14.97 -0.65
C LYS A 79 -4.70 15.53 -0.36
N PHE A 80 -4.31 15.48 0.91
CA PHE A 80 -3.00 15.97 1.33
C PHE A 80 -1.87 15.15 0.71
N LEU A 81 -1.97 13.81 0.78
CA LEU A 81 -0.98 12.91 0.21
C LEU A 81 -0.91 13.02 -1.32
N ASP A 82 -2.06 13.14 -1.98
CA ASP A 82 -2.13 13.34 -3.43
C ASP A 82 -1.37 14.61 -3.85
N ALA A 83 -1.61 15.73 -3.16
CA ALA A 83 -0.89 16.98 -3.41
C ALA A 83 0.63 16.88 -3.12
N GLN A 84 1.02 16.13 -2.08
CA GLN A 84 2.44 15.89 -1.80
C GLN A 84 3.12 15.06 -2.89
N LEU A 85 2.45 14.02 -3.39
CA LEU A 85 2.96 13.18 -4.46
C LEU A 85 3.09 13.97 -5.77
N GLU A 86 2.12 14.82 -6.10
CA GLU A 86 2.24 15.73 -7.25
C GLU A 86 3.42 16.70 -7.12
N ALA A 87 3.68 17.21 -5.91
CA ALA A 87 4.84 18.05 -5.63
C ALA A 87 6.17 17.27 -5.71
N GLN A 88 6.17 16.01 -5.27
CA GLN A 88 7.34 15.12 -5.30
C GLN A 88 7.66 14.62 -6.71
N PHE A 89 6.64 14.44 -7.56
CA PHE A 89 6.76 13.96 -8.93
C PHE A 89 6.23 15.00 -9.93
N PRO A 90 6.96 16.11 -10.16
CA PRO A 90 6.53 17.14 -11.10
C PRO A 90 6.24 16.59 -12.49
N GLY A 91 5.11 17.02 -13.06
CA GLY A 91 4.64 16.57 -14.37
C GLY A 91 3.70 15.37 -14.34
N PHE A 92 3.48 14.77 -13.16
CA PHE A 92 2.44 13.76 -12.95
C PHE A 92 1.30 14.36 -12.14
N LYS A 93 0.07 14.05 -12.54
CA LYS A 93 -1.14 14.53 -11.86
C LYS A 93 -2.16 13.40 -11.75
N SER A 94 -2.75 13.21 -10.58
CA SER A 94 -3.82 12.21 -10.45
C SER A 94 -5.16 12.78 -10.93
N THR A 95 -5.97 11.92 -11.55
CA THR A 95 -7.31 12.26 -12.03
C THR A 95 -8.26 11.09 -11.73
N PRO A 96 -9.59 11.30 -11.78
CA PRO A 96 -10.56 10.21 -11.63
C PRO A 96 -10.41 9.05 -12.63
N PHE A 97 -9.69 9.26 -13.74
CA PHE A 97 -9.53 8.27 -14.82
C PHE A 97 -8.14 7.64 -14.87
N GLY A 98 -7.16 8.18 -14.13
CA GLY A 98 -5.76 7.75 -14.19
C GLY A 98 -4.79 8.88 -13.93
N ILE A 99 -3.52 8.68 -14.30
CA ILE A 99 -2.47 9.69 -14.18
C ILE A 99 -2.35 10.47 -15.49
N GLU A 100 -2.52 11.78 -15.42
CA GLU A 100 -2.20 12.70 -16.52
C GLU A 100 -0.72 13.07 -16.46
N ILE A 101 -0.06 13.10 -17.62
CA ILE A 101 1.39 13.32 -17.72
C ILE A 101 1.66 14.55 -18.58
N ASN A 102 2.21 15.60 -17.97
CA ASN A 102 2.85 16.69 -18.69
C ASN A 102 4.27 16.25 -19.06
N LEU A 103 4.45 15.85 -20.32
CA LEU A 103 5.70 15.23 -20.79
C LEU A 103 6.93 16.13 -20.61
N GLU A 104 6.81 17.45 -20.78
CA GLU A 104 7.93 18.39 -20.63
C GLU A 104 8.49 18.35 -19.20
N LYS A 105 7.62 18.41 -18.20
CA LYS A 105 8.03 18.35 -16.79
C LYS A 105 8.40 16.93 -16.33
N ALA A 106 7.64 15.93 -16.80
CA ALA A 106 7.85 14.56 -16.39
C ALA A 106 9.22 14.01 -16.86
N GLN A 107 9.73 14.46 -18.01
CA GLN A 107 11.06 14.09 -18.49
C GLN A 107 12.18 14.50 -17.52
N GLU A 108 12.07 15.68 -16.90
CA GLU A 108 13.03 16.12 -15.88
C GLU A 108 12.96 15.23 -14.65
N THR A 109 11.75 14.91 -14.19
CA THR A 109 11.51 14.03 -13.04
C THR A 109 12.05 12.61 -13.27
N MET A 110 11.91 12.07 -14.48
CA MET A 110 12.28 10.68 -14.82
C MET A 110 13.76 10.51 -15.19
N LYS A 111 14.52 11.60 -15.38
CA LYS A 111 15.85 11.59 -15.99
C LYS A 111 16.84 10.59 -15.37
N ASP A 112 16.77 10.41 -14.05
CA ASP A 112 17.67 9.57 -13.27
C ASP A 112 16.99 8.33 -12.68
N TRP A 113 15.80 7.97 -13.17
CA TRP A 113 15.12 6.76 -12.73
C TRP A 113 15.91 5.54 -13.18
N LYS A 114 16.20 4.65 -12.24
CA LYS A 114 16.87 3.40 -12.54
C LYS A 114 15.87 2.42 -13.17
N PRO A 115 16.28 1.67 -14.20
CA PRO A 115 15.47 0.60 -14.77
C PRO A 115 15.28 -0.55 -13.77
#